data_AF-A0A2N5KEL3-F1
#
_entry.id   AF-A0A2N5KEL3-F1
#
_cell.length_a   1.000
_cell.length_b   1.000
_cell.length_c   1.000
_cell.angle_alpha   90.00
_cell.angle_beta   90.00
_cell.angle_gamma   90.00
#
_symmetry.space_group_name_H-M   'P 1'
#
loop_
_entity.id
_entity.type
_entity.pdbx_description
1 polymer ?
#
loop_
_entity_poly.entity_id
_entity_poly.type
_entity_poly.pdbx_seq_one_letter_code
_entity_poly.pdbx_strand_id
1 'polypeptide(L)'
;IAYAVTGRNDPSLGAPDKVECHVTEIEYGPDGPRLGADQIIYRTAGGYLAEPQDFRHGDTEVIMAEYDFRREIHPDNQRCVVKGVEIASGKVRTYINEPHVHNECEGIFPDGEHCCLESSCDMEPQGKYTIKTRDLWKLKLDGSGRRVRMTHFYDRPPRIVASPNAPIGPWHTAPWLATNANVSPDGRWLAFMVNLLNDEAGFGRGLGLLDLQAWEASPEAQAWEVAPVGEAVM
;
A
#
# COMPACT_ATOMS: atom_id res chain seq x y z
N ILE A 1 6.00 -17.51 -4.51
CA ILE A 1 5.32 -16.27 -4.97
C ILE A 1 3.98 -16.15 -4.28
N ALA A 2 3.49 -14.93 -4.02
CA ALA A 2 2.14 -14.70 -3.55
C ALA A 2 1.35 -13.93 -4.61
N TYR A 3 0.06 -14.23 -4.76
CA TYR A 3 -0.84 -13.53 -5.68
C TYR A 3 -2.30 -13.70 -5.28
N ALA A 4 -3.17 -12.80 -5.76
CA ALA A 4 -4.61 -12.92 -5.60
C ALA A 4 -5.28 -13.37 -6.90
N VAL A 5 -6.30 -14.22 -6.77
CA VAL A 5 -7.19 -14.61 -7.85
C VAL A 5 -8.60 -14.19 -7.46
N THR A 6 -9.31 -13.51 -8.37
CA THR A 6 -10.72 -13.18 -8.16
C THR A 6 -11.61 -14.04 -9.04
N GLY A 7 -12.90 -14.15 -8.68
CA GLY A 7 -13.90 -14.78 -9.54
C GLY A 7 -14.06 -14.13 -10.92
N ARG A 8 -13.50 -12.92 -11.14
CA ARG A 8 -13.40 -12.31 -12.47
C ARG A 8 -12.25 -12.88 -13.30
N ASN A 9 -11.14 -13.23 -12.65
CA ASN A 9 -9.96 -13.80 -13.30
C ASN A 9 -10.14 -15.30 -13.55
N ASP A 10 -10.72 -16.01 -12.58
CA ASP A 10 -11.06 -17.42 -12.69
C ASP A 10 -12.52 -17.67 -12.28
N PRO A 11 -13.43 -17.90 -13.25
CA PRO A 11 -14.83 -18.19 -12.98
C PRO A 11 -15.08 -19.43 -12.12
N SER A 12 -14.09 -20.33 -11.96
CA SER A 12 -14.22 -21.53 -11.13
C SER A 12 -14.44 -21.21 -9.64
N LEU A 13 -13.98 -20.05 -9.16
CA LEU A 13 -14.23 -19.56 -7.80
C LEU A 13 -15.72 -19.23 -7.56
N GLY A 14 -16.49 -19.01 -8.62
CA GLY A 14 -17.91 -18.68 -8.58
C GLY A 14 -18.16 -17.18 -8.75
N ALA A 15 -18.67 -16.52 -7.70
CA ALA A 15 -19.10 -15.13 -7.81
C ALA A 15 -17.93 -14.18 -8.10
N PRO A 16 -18.12 -13.11 -8.92
CA PRO A 16 -17.03 -12.20 -9.32
C PRO A 16 -16.33 -11.44 -8.18
N ASP A 17 -16.93 -11.39 -7.00
CA ASP A 17 -16.43 -10.71 -5.82
C ASP A 17 -15.70 -11.63 -4.83
N LYS A 18 -15.62 -12.93 -5.11
CA LYS A 18 -14.79 -13.85 -4.35
C LYS A 18 -13.33 -13.67 -4.70
N VAL A 19 -12.48 -13.70 -3.69
CA VAL A 19 -11.03 -13.55 -3.79
C VAL A 19 -10.34 -14.66 -2.99
N GLU A 20 -9.32 -15.26 -3.59
CA GLU A 20 -8.38 -16.16 -2.93
C GLU A 20 -6.97 -15.57 -3.05
N CYS A 21 -6.23 -15.49 -1.93
CA CYS A 21 -4.80 -15.23 -1.96
C CYS A 21 -4.06 -16.57 -1.89
N HIS A 22 -3.13 -16.76 -2.81
CA HIS A 22 -2.34 -17.96 -2.96
C HIS A 22 -0.88 -17.69 -2.61
N VAL A 23 -0.21 -18.72 -2.12
CA VAL A 23 1.24 -18.85 -2.14
C VAL A 23 1.59 -20.09 -2.93
N THR A 24 2.39 -19.90 -3.97
CA THR A 24 2.85 -20.99 -4.84
C THR A 24 4.36 -21.04 -4.85
N GLU A 25 4.89 -22.25 -4.66
CA GLU A 25 6.32 -22.51 -4.76
C GLU A 25 6.83 -22.28 -6.18
N ILE A 26 8.07 -21.79 -6.30
CA ILE A 26 8.78 -21.82 -7.59
C ILE A 26 9.76 -22.99 -7.54
N GLU A 27 9.53 -23.97 -8.42
CA GLU A 27 10.46 -25.07 -8.61
C GLU A 27 11.44 -24.73 -9.75
N TYR A 28 12.73 -24.69 -9.43
CA TYR A 28 13.79 -24.42 -10.40
C TYR A 28 14.33 -25.73 -10.98
N GLY A 29 14.25 -25.87 -12.30
CA GLY A 29 14.76 -27.03 -13.03
C GLY A 29 15.66 -26.66 -14.22
N PRO A 30 16.21 -27.65 -14.94
CA PRO A 30 17.06 -27.43 -16.10
C PRO A 30 16.36 -26.66 -17.24
N ASP A 31 15.03 -26.74 -17.31
CA ASP A 31 14.20 -26.06 -18.32
C ASP A 31 13.68 -24.68 -17.85
N GLY A 32 14.14 -24.20 -16.69
CA GLY A 32 13.72 -22.94 -16.09
C GLY A 32 12.79 -23.09 -14.87
N PRO A 33 12.33 -21.96 -14.29
CA PRO A 33 11.39 -21.97 -13.18
C PRO A 33 10.00 -22.38 -13.63
N ARG A 34 9.30 -23.15 -12.79
CA ARG A 34 7.88 -23.47 -12.95
C ARG A 34 7.14 -23.32 -11.63
N LEU A 35 5.82 -23.14 -11.71
CA LEU A 35 4.96 -23.20 -10.54
C LEU A 35 4.97 -24.63 -9.97
N GLY A 36 5.11 -24.72 -8.66
CA GLY A 36 5.11 -25.95 -7.89
C GLY A 36 3.85 -26.12 -7.06
N ALA A 37 4.02 -26.55 -5.82
CA ALA A 37 2.93 -26.68 -4.86
C ALA A 37 2.24 -25.34 -4.62
N ASP A 38 0.91 -25.35 -4.61
CA ASP A 38 0.05 -24.18 -4.37
C ASP A 38 -0.70 -24.33 -3.04
N GLN A 39 -0.84 -23.21 -2.33
CA GLN A 39 -1.63 -23.12 -1.11
C GLN A 39 -2.47 -21.84 -1.13
N ILE A 40 -3.76 -21.98 -0.86
CA ILE A 40 -4.64 -20.85 -0.58
C ILE A 40 -4.47 -20.45 0.88
N ILE A 41 -3.98 -19.24 1.12
CA ILE A 41 -3.67 -18.72 2.47
C ILE A 41 -4.78 -17.83 3.02
N TYR A 42 -5.58 -17.19 2.16
CA TYR A 42 -6.63 -16.27 2.58
C TYR A 42 -7.79 -16.28 1.59
N ARG A 43 -9.00 -16.06 2.10
CA ARG A 43 -10.21 -15.92 1.29
C ARG A 43 -11.02 -14.74 1.77
N THR A 44 -11.57 -13.98 0.83
CA THR A 44 -12.52 -12.92 1.12
C THR A 44 -13.60 -12.85 0.04
N ALA A 45 -14.68 -12.11 0.31
CA ALA A 45 -15.82 -11.96 -0.58
C ALA A 45 -16.60 -10.69 -0.22
N GLY A 46 -17.71 -10.42 -0.93
CA GLY A 46 -18.64 -9.37 -0.53
C GLY A 46 -18.05 -7.97 -0.67
N GLY A 47 -17.21 -7.75 -1.69
CA GLY A 47 -16.62 -6.46 -1.99
C GLY A 47 -15.30 -6.14 -1.27
N TYR A 48 -14.79 -7.05 -0.45
CA TYR A 48 -13.41 -6.94 0.04
C TYR A 48 -12.44 -7.51 -0.99
N LEU A 49 -11.39 -6.76 -1.34
CA LEU A 49 -10.33 -7.22 -2.23
C LEU A 49 -9.03 -7.31 -1.45
N ALA A 50 -8.39 -8.47 -1.46
CA ALA A 50 -7.08 -8.66 -0.82
C ALA A 50 -5.98 -8.70 -1.89
N GLU A 51 -4.88 -8.03 -1.62
CA GLU A 51 -3.71 -7.92 -2.49
C GLU A 51 -2.46 -8.27 -1.68
N PRO A 52 -1.89 -9.47 -1.86
CA PRO A 52 -0.64 -9.86 -1.21
C PRO A 52 0.52 -9.09 -1.84
N GLN A 53 1.40 -8.56 -0.99
CA GLN A 53 2.44 -7.62 -1.41
C GLN A 53 3.84 -8.21 -1.19
N ASP A 54 4.16 -8.64 0.03
CA ASP A 54 5.50 -9.10 0.37
C ASP A 54 5.51 -10.18 1.47
N PHE A 55 6.61 -10.91 1.54
CA PHE A 55 6.85 -11.94 2.54
C PHE A 55 7.63 -11.40 3.74
N ARG A 56 7.37 -11.98 4.91
CA ARG A 56 8.05 -11.67 6.17
C ARG A 56 8.42 -12.95 6.91
N HIS A 57 9.41 -12.85 7.80
CA HIS A 57 9.85 -13.93 8.69
C HIS A 57 10.31 -15.19 7.94
N GLY A 58 11.13 -15.01 6.90
CA GLY A 58 11.61 -16.12 6.06
C GLY A 58 10.46 -16.83 5.35
N ASP A 59 9.61 -16.04 4.68
CA ASP A 59 8.46 -16.51 3.90
C ASP A 59 7.44 -17.31 4.71
N THR A 60 7.31 -17.05 6.01
CA THR A 60 6.31 -17.71 6.88
C THR A 60 5.04 -16.88 7.08
N GLU A 61 5.09 -15.59 6.74
CA GLU A 61 3.96 -14.66 6.78
C GLU A 61 3.89 -13.85 5.48
N VAL A 62 2.69 -13.67 4.94
CA VAL A 62 2.43 -12.75 3.83
C VAL A 62 1.77 -11.49 4.37
N ILE A 63 2.33 -10.33 4.03
CA ILE A 63 1.75 -9.01 4.31
C ILE A 63 0.93 -8.59 3.09
N MET A 64 -0.29 -8.12 3.34
CA MET A 64 -1.27 -7.82 2.31
C MET A 64 -2.09 -6.57 2.63
N ALA A 65 -2.50 -5.86 1.59
CA ALA A 65 -3.52 -4.85 1.64
C ALA A 65 -4.90 -5.52 1.51
N GLU A 66 -5.89 -5.08 2.27
CA GLU A 66 -7.30 -5.42 2.02
C GLU A 66 -8.13 -4.15 1.88
N TYR A 67 -8.75 -4.00 0.72
CA TYR A 67 -9.59 -2.88 0.35
C TYR A 67 -11.06 -3.18 0.60
N ASP A 68 -11.77 -2.21 1.14
CA ASP A 68 -13.23 -2.21 1.16
C ASP A 68 -13.79 -1.53 -0.10
N PHE A 69 -14.17 -2.34 -1.10
CA PHE A 69 -14.78 -1.92 -2.37
C PHE A 69 -16.28 -2.23 -2.44
N ARG A 70 -16.95 -2.42 -1.30
CA ARG A 70 -18.40 -2.62 -1.27
C ARG A 70 -19.11 -1.44 -1.94
N ARG A 71 -20.02 -1.71 -2.87
CA ARG A 71 -20.73 -0.67 -3.64
C ARG A 71 -21.64 0.22 -2.77
N GLU A 72 -22.00 -0.28 -1.59
CA GLU A 72 -23.01 0.31 -0.71
C GLU A 72 -22.40 1.23 0.36
N ILE A 73 -21.06 1.29 0.43
CA ILE A 73 -20.37 2.19 1.35
C ILE A 73 -20.25 3.58 0.72
N HIS A 74 -20.49 4.59 1.54
CA HIS A 74 -20.15 5.97 1.17
C HIS A 74 -18.66 6.04 0.80
N PRO A 75 -18.24 6.85 -0.18
CA PRO A 75 -16.81 7.04 -0.50
C PRO A 75 -16.00 7.42 0.75
N ASP A 76 -16.56 8.28 1.59
CA ASP A 76 -16.06 8.60 2.93
C ASP A 76 -16.33 7.46 3.93
N ASN A 77 -16.28 6.19 3.54
CA ASN A 77 -16.27 5.01 4.41
C ASN A 77 -15.39 3.90 3.79
N GLN A 78 -14.85 4.14 2.59
CA GLN A 78 -13.84 3.30 1.98
C GLN A 78 -12.58 3.34 2.84
N ARG A 79 -11.95 2.18 3.00
CA ARG A 79 -10.67 2.05 3.69
C ARG A 79 -9.86 0.95 3.05
N CYS A 80 -8.55 1.07 3.18
CA CYS A 80 -7.61 -0.01 2.93
C CYS A 80 -6.90 -0.31 4.25
N VAL A 81 -6.73 -1.59 4.58
CA VAL A 81 -6.08 -2.04 5.82
C VAL A 81 -4.88 -2.91 5.51
N VAL A 82 -3.84 -2.84 6.35
CA VAL A 82 -2.70 -3.76 6.27
C VAL A 82 -2.97 -4.97 7.15
N LYS A 83 -2.85 -6.16 6.57
CA LYS A 83 -2.99 -7.45 7.25
C LYS A 83 -1.75 -8.31 7.06
N GLY A 84 -1.56 -9.27 7.95
CA GLY A 84 -0.63 -10.38 7.81
C GLY A 84 -1.34 -11.70 7.91
N VAL A 85 -0.87 -12.69 7.15
CA VAL A 85 -1.38 -14.07 7.17
C VAL A 85 -0.21 -15.00 7.42
N GLU A 86 -0.22 -15.70 8.55
CA GLU A 86 0.72 -16.79 8.80
C GLU A 86 0.37 -17.97 7.89
N ILE A 87 1.30 -18.41 7.04
CA ILE A 87 1.04 -19.39 5.99
C ILE A 87 0.68 -20.76 6.58
N ALA A 88 1.39 -21.20 7.62
CA ALA A 88 1.22 -22.53 8.18
C ALA A 88 -0.13 -22.70 8.90
N SER A 89 -0.57 -21.68 9.64
CA SER A 89 -1.79 -21.76 10.47
C SER A 89 -3.02 -21.10 9.83
N GLY A 90 -2.83 -20.22 8.84
CA GLY A 90 -3.87 -19.34 8.29
C GLY A 90 -4.30 -18.23 9.26
N LYS A 91 -3.58 -18.01 10.37
CA LYS A 91 -3.91 -16.96 11.33
C LYS A 91 -3.71 -15.58 10.69
N VAL A 92 -4.75 -14.76 10.76
CA VAL A 92 -4.76 -13.41 10.21
C VAL A 92 -4.60 -12.38 11.33
N ARG A 93 -3.81 -11.34 11.07
CA ARG A 93 -3.64 -10.18 11.95
C ARG A 93 -3.84 -8.89 11.16
N THR A 94 -4.51 -7.90 11.75
CA THR A 94 -4.57 -6.54 11.21
C THR A 94 -3.52 -5.67 11.90
N TYR A 95 -2.75 -4.91 11.11
CA TYR A 95 -1.64 -4.07 11.58
C TYR A 95 -2.03 -2.60 11.70
N ILE A 96 -2.89 -2.12 10.80
CA ILE A 96 -3.47 -0.77 10.82
C ILE A 96 -4.89 -0.83 10.24
N ASN A 97 -5.81 -0.10 10.86
CA ASN A 97 -7.21 -0.02 10.43
C ASN A 97 -7.78 1.34 10.82
N GLU A 98 -7.56 2.31 9.94
CA GLU A 98 -8.10 3.66 10.08
C GLU A 98 -9.35 3.82 9.23
N PRO A 99 -10.37 4.51 9.75
CA PRO A 99 -11.54 4.85 8.96
C PRO A 99 -11.15 5.89 7.91
N HIS A 100 -11.65 5.75 6.68
CA HIS A 100 -11.48 6.73 5.59
C HIS A 100 -10.04 6.89 5.07
N VAL A 101 -9.13 5.99 5.45
CA VAL A 101 -7.73 6.05 5.05
C VAL A 101 -7.42 4.88 4.12
N HIS A 102 -6.74 5.19 3.01
CA HIS A 102 -6.04 4.21 2.21
C HIS A 102 -4.71 3.89 2.91
N ASN A 103 -4.52 2.67 3.36
CA ASN A 103 -3.28 2.17 3.94
C ASN A 103 -2.85 0.89 3.22
N GLU A 104 -2.06 1.04 2.17
CA GLU A 104 -1.55 -0.07 1.38
C GLU A 104 -0.10 -0.35 1.80
N CYS A 105 0.16 -1.58 2.22
CA CYS A 105 1.52 -2.04 2.46
C CYS A 105 2.20 -2.29 1.12
N GLU A 106 3.49 -2.01 1.07
CA GLU A 106 4.32 -2.29 -0.09
C GLU A 106 5.49 -3.19 0.36
N GLY A 107 6.75 -2.79 0.14
CA GLY A 107 7.92 -3.58 0.56
C GLY A 107 8.18 -3.66 2.07
N ILE A 108 8.73 -4.79 2.52
CA ILE A 108 9.13 -5.06 3.91
C ILE A 108 10.56 -4.56 4.16
N PHE A 109 10.77 -3.91 5.30
CA PHE A 109 12.12 -3.53 5.72
C PHE A 109 12.92 -4.77 6.14
N PRO A 110 14.26 -4.78 5.96
CA PRO A 110 15.09 -5.94 6.30
C PRO A 110 15.05 -6.37 7.78
N ASP A 111 14.57 -5.49 8.66
CA ASP A 111 14.34 -5.82 10.06
C ASP A 111 13.16 -6.77 10.29
N GLY A 112 12.28 -6.95 9.29
CA GLY A 112 11.06 -7.76 9.39
C GLY A 112 10.01 -7.18 10.34
N GLU A 113 10.22 -5.97 10.86
CA GLU A 113 9.36 -5.34 11.87
C GLU A 113 8.57 -4.16 11.31
N HIS A 114 8.89 -3.72 10.10
CA HIS A 114 8.25 -2.60 9.43
C HIS A 114 7.96 -2.89 7.96
N CYS A 115 6.93 -2.23 7.41
CA CYS A 115 6.71 -2.13 5.97
C CYS A 115 6.73 -0.67 5.52
N CYS A 116 7.00 -0.46 4.24
CA CYS A 116 6.60 0.79 3.59
C CYS A 116 5.08 0.79 3.47
N LEU A 117 4.49 1.96 3.70
CA LEU A 117 3.05 2.18 3.74
C LEU A 117 2.74 3.35 2.81
N GLU A 118 2.04 3.07 1.70
CA GLU A 118 1.38 4.09 0.91
C GLU A 118 0.10 4.49 1.65
N SER A 119 0.11 5.70 2.20
CA SER A 119 -0.98 6.16 3.07
C SER A 119 -1.60 7.48 2.61
N SER A 120 -2.92 7.58 2.79
CA SER A 120 -3.68 8.81 2.64
C SER A 120 -4.09 9.45 3.96
N CYS A 121 -3.37 9.18 5.05
CA CYS A 121 -3.74 9.65 6.38
C CYS A 121 -3.67 11.16 6.55
N ASP A 122 -2.83 11.85 5.79
CA ASP A 122 -2.72 13.31 5.84
C ASP A 122 -3.63 13.99 4.81
N MET A 123 -4.66 13.28 4.38
CA MET A 123 -5.73 13.82 3.56
C MET A 123 -6.46 14.93 4.32
N GLU A 124 -6.33 16.16 3.82
CA GLU A 124 -7.15 17.27 4.30
C GLU A 124 -8.47 17.36 3.51
N PRO A 125 -9.63 17.54 4.18
CA PRO A 125 -10.89 17.81 3.50
C PRO A 125 -10.84 19.14 2.73
N GLN A 126 -11.00 19.12 1.40
CA GLN A 126 -11.15 20.33 0.60
C GLN A 126 -12.58 20.48 0.07
N GLY A 127 -13.44 21.04 0.92
CA GLY A 127 -14.84 21.30 0.58
C GLY A 127 -15.66 20.01 0.46
N LYS A 128 -16.27 19.76 -0.70
CA LYS A 128 -17.09 18.54 -0.97
C LYS A 128 -16.29 17.39 -1.57
N TYR A 129 -14.99 17.56 -1.76
CA TYR A 129 -14.13 16.58 -2.41
C TYR A 129 -12.98 16.19 -1.49
N THR A 130 -12.81 14.89 -1.30
CA THR A 130 -11.66 14.29 -0.63
C THR A 130 -10.54 14.09 -1.64
N ILE A 131 -9.38 14.72 -1.40
CA ILE A 131 -8.20 14.56 -2.26
C ILE A 131 -7.47 13.29 -1.82
N LYS A 132 -7.26 12.35 -2.75
CA LYS A 132 -6.51 11.10 -2.49
C LYS A 132 -5.00 11.36 -2.43
N THR A 133 -4.56 12.12 -1.43
CA THR A 133 -3.14 12.35 -1.15
C THR A 133 -2.51 11.02 -0.80
N ARG A 134 -1.54 10.53 -1.58
CA ARG A 134 -0.81 9.30 -1.25
C ARG A 134 0.68 9.62 -1.23
N ASP A 135 1.29 9.35 -0.10
CA ASP A 135 2.71 9.53 0.17
C ASP A 135 3.18 8.34 1.01
N LEU A 136 4.49 8.23 1.17
CA LEU A 136 5.12 7.08 1.80
C LEU A 136 5.40 7.30 3.28
N TRP A 137 5.12 6.25 4.04
CA TRP A 137 5.32 6.13 5.47
C TRP A 137 6.02 4.81 5.78
N LYS A 138 6.61 4.71 6.97
CA LYS A 138 7.10 3.46 7.56
C LYS A 138 6.12 3.04 8.65
N LEU A 139 5.50 1.87 8.52
CA LEU A 139 4.54 1.32 9.48
C LEU A 139 5.18 0.24 10.32
N LYS A 140 4.92 0.23 11.64
CA LYS A 140 5.28 -0.87 12.52
C LYS A 140 4.29 -2.03 12.42
N LEU A 141 4.80 -3.22 12.12
CA LEU A 141 4.03 -4.47 11.98
C LEU A 141 3.85 -5.19 13.33
N ASP A 142 3.42 -4.45 14.34
CA ASP A 142 3.12 -4.96 15.69
C ASP A 142 1.66 -4.74 16.11
N GLY A 143 0.82 -4.21 15.23
CA GLY A 143 -0.60 -3.94 15.48
C GLY A 143 -0.86 -2.65 16.28
N SER A 144 0.17 -1.87 16.59
CA SER A 144 0.01 -0.60 17.31
C SER A 144 -0.51 0.53 16.42
N GLY A 145 -0.52 0.37 15.09
CA GLY A 145 -0.79 1.45 14.15
C GLY A 145 0.29 2.55 14.16
N ARG A 146 1.46 2.30 14.75
CA ARG A 146 2.55 3.28 14.78
C ARG A 146 3.17 3.46 13.41
N ARG A 147 3.26 4.70 12.94
CA ARG A 147 3.89 5.04 11.66
C ARG A 147 4.75 6.30 11.76
N VAL A 148 5.62 6.49 10.78
CA VAL A 148 6.43 7.70 10.62
C VAL A 148 6.56 8.07 9.15
N ARG A 149 6.60 9.36 8.86
CA ARG A 149 6.57 9.89 7.49
C ARG A 149 7.92 9.74 6.77
N MET A 150 7.88 9.36 5.49
CA MET A 150 9.07 9.20 4.64
C MET A 150 9.18 10.24 3.52
N THR A 151 8.06 10.60 2.89
CA THR A 151 8.04 11.54 1.75
C THR A 151 6.98 12.63 1.90
N HIS A 152 7.20 13.80 1.32
CA HIS A 152 6.25 14.93 1.34
C HIS A 152 6.04 15.49 -0.07
N PHE A 153 5.71 14.64 -1.04
CA PHE A 153 5.51 15.12 -2.42
C PHE A 153 4.23 15.94 -2.56
N TYR A 154 3.20 15.62 -1.76
CA TYR A 154 1.94 16.34 -1.79
C TYR A 154 2.05 17.80 -1.33
N ASP A 155 2.88 18.08 -0.32
CA ASP A 155 3.03 19.40 0.31
C ASP A 155 3.61 20.47 -0.63
N ARG A 156 4.06 20.07 -1.81
CA ARG A 156 4.59 20.95 -2.84
C ARG A 156 3.67 20.95 -4.06
N PRO A 157 2.60 21.78 -4.08
CA PRO A 157 1.94 22.07 -5.34
C PRO A 157 3.00 22.61 -6.31
N PRO A 158 2.94 22.23 -7.61
CA PRO A 158 3.92 22.70 -8.57
C PRO A 158 4.00 24.23 -8.48
N ARG A 159 5.20 24.77 -8.23
CA ARG A 159 5.44 26.20 -8.26
C ARG A 159 4.91 26.70 -9.60
N ILE A 160 3.82 27.48 -9.54
CA ILE A 160 3.45 28.39 -10.59
C ILE A 160 4.73 29.15 -10.93
N VAL A 161 5.29 28.94 -12.12
CA VAL A 161 6.16 29.94 -12.73
C VAL A 161 5.24 31.14 -12.87
N ALA A 162 5.35 32.06 -11.91
CA ALA A 162 4.47 33.20 -11.73
C ALA A 162 4.59 34.15 -12.93
N SER A 163 3.91 33.81 -14.02
CA SER A 163 3.36 34.80 -14.92
C SER A 163 1.92 35.04 -14.47
N PRO A 164 1.58 36.23 -13.95
CA PRO A 164 0.23 36.54 -13.47
C PRO A 164 -0.84 36.47 -14.56
N ASN A 165 -0.46 36.20 -15.81
CA ASN A 165 -1.35 36.14 -16.97
C ASN A 165 -1.30 34.79 -17.72
N ALA A 166 -0.67 33.74 -17.16
CA ALA A 166 -0.72 32.42 -17.79
C ALA A 166 -2.10 31.76 -17.57
N PRO A 167 -2.82 31.32 -18.61
CA PRO A 167 -4.08 30.62 -18.44
C PRO A 167 -3.85 29.32 -17.66
N ILE A 168 -4.65 29.09 -16.63
CA ILE A 168 -4.67 27.84 -15.86
C ILE A 168 -5.23 26.75 -16.79
N GLY A 169 -4.35 25.99 -17.42
CA GLY A 169 -4.72 24.75 -18.09
C GLY A 169 -4.92 23.62 -17.06
N PRO A 170 -5.79 22.64 -17.33
CA PRO A 170 -6.15 21.58 -16.37
C PRO A 170 -5.01 20.61 -16.00
N TRP A 171 -3.79 20.82 -16.49
CA TRP A 171 -2.66 19.90 -16.40
C TRP A 171 -1.47 20.44 -15.59
N HIS A 172 -1.52 21.68 -15.08
CA HIS A 172 -0.35 22.35 -14.48
C HIS A 172 -0.38 22.54 -12.96
N THR A 173 -1.37 21.97 -12.25
CA THR A 173 -1.61 22.27 -10.83
C THR A 173 -1.78 21.06 -9.93
N ALA A 174 -1.66 19.83 -10.45
CA ALA A 174 -1.78 18.64 -9.63
C ALA A 174 -0.52 18.48 -8.75
N PRO A 175 -0.65 18.32 -7.42
CA PRO A 175 0.49 18.00 -6.57
C PRO A 175 1.10 16.66 -6.98
N TRP A 176 2.39 16.51 -6.69
CA TRP A 176 3.08 15.26 -6.89
C TRP A 176 2.74 14.29 -5.76
N LEU A 177 2.80 12.99 -6.05
CA LEU A 177 2.61 11.89 -5.12
C LEU A 177 3.84 10.96 -5.18
N ALA A 178 4.01 10.17 -4.11
CA ALA A 178 4.95 9.07 -4.05
C ALA A 178 4.18 7.78 -3.72
N THR A 179 4.22 6.80 -4.62
CA THR A 179 3.42 5.56 -4.54
C THR A 179 4.26 4.33 -4.88
N ASN A 180 3.73 3.14 -4.65
CA ASN A 180 4.26 1.85 -5.13
C ASN A 180 5.77 1.67 -4.88
N ALA A 181 6.11 1.64 -3.60
CA ALA A 181 7.50 1.73 -3.14
C ALA A 181 8.07 0.37 -2.75
N ASN A 182 9.34 0.11 -3.08
CA ASN A 182 10.01 -1.11 -2.65
C ASN A 182 11.32 -0.81 -1.92
N VAL A 183 11.56 -1.55 -0.85
CA VAL A 183 12.75 -1.43 0.00
C VAL A 183 13.84 -2.36 -0.54
N SER A 184 15.08 -1.86 -0.65
CA SER A 184 16.20 -2.71 -1.03
C SER A 184 16.49 -3.76 0.04
N PRO A 185 16.91 -5.00 -0.33
CA PRO A 185 17.18 -6.05 0.67
C PRO A 185 18.24 -5.70 1.72
N ASP A 186 19.16 -4.77 1.40
CA ASP A 186 20.17 -4.26 2.33
C ASP A 186 19.69 -3.06 3.18
N GLY A 187 18.45 -2.60 2.98
CA GLY A 187 17.82 -1.52 3.73
C GLY A 187 18.37 -0.13 3.45
N ARG A 188 19.20 0.02 2.40
CA ARG A 188 19.83 1.32 2.09
C ARG A 188 18.96 2.25 1.25
N TRP A 189 18.11 1.69 0.40
CA TRP A 189 17.35 2.46 -0.58
C TRP A 189 15.88 2.10 -0.54
N LEU A 190 15.04 3.11 -0.70
CA LEU A 190 13.65 2.93 -1.10
C LEU A 190 13.49 3.48 -2.51
N ALA A 191 13.06 2.63 -3.43
CA ALA A 191 12.65 3.04 -4.77
C ALA A 191 11.13 3.24 -4.77
N PHE A 192 10.64 4.30 -5.40
CA PHE A 192 9.20 4.58 -5.45
C PHE A 192 8.82 5.24 -6.76
N MET A 193 7.55 5.11 -7.14
CA MET A 193 6.99 5.81 -8.28
C MET A 193 6.67 7.25 -7.91
N VAL A 194 6.96 8.16 -8.85
CA VAL A 194 6.56 9.57 -8.78
C VAL A 194 5.41 9.79 -9.74
N ASN A 195 4.31 10.34 -9.25
CA ASN A 195 3.05 10.45 -9.99
C ASN A 195 2.43 11.83 -9.75
N LEU A 196 1.49 12.25 -10.57
CA LEU A 196 0.60 13.36 -10.28
C LEU A 196 -0.68 12.85 -9.61
N LEU A 197 -1.30 13.69 -8.78
CA LEU A 197 -2.57 13.37 -8.11
C LEU A 197 -3.67 12.84 -9.05
N ASN A 198 -3.69 13.31 -10.30
CA ASN A 198 -4.70 12.96 -11.30
C ASN A 198 -4.28 11.80 -12.22
N ASP A 199 -3.12 11.18 -11.97
CA ASP A 199 -2.73 9.97 -12.68
C ASP A 199 -3.58 8.77 -12.21
N GLU A 200 -3.76 7.81 -13.12
CA GLU A 200 -4.38 6.53 -12.77
C GLU A 200 -3.50 5.79 -11.74
N ALA A 201 -4.12 4.98 -10.87
CA ALA A 201 -3.38 4.14 -9.94
C ALA A 201 -2.38 3.24 -10.71
N GLY A 202 -1.14 3.16 -10.23
CA GLY A 202 -0.05 2.43 -10.90
C GLY A 202 0.61 3.17 -12.08
N PHE A 203 0.16 4.37 -12.47
CA PHE A 203 0.77 5.11 -13.59
C PHE A 203 1.94 6.00 -13.14
N GLY A 204 3.18 5.51 -13.27
CA GLY A 204 4.40 6.24 -12.90
C GLY A 204 4.89 7.25 -13.96
N ARG A 205 5.28 8.45 -13.53
CA ARG A 205 5.97 9.47 -14.36
C ARG A 205 7.48 9.50 -14.18
N GLY A 206 7.98 8.76 -13.21
CA GLY A 206 9.40 8.65 -12.91
C GLY A 206 9.63 7.77 -11.69
N LEU A 207 10.91 7.55 -11.38
CA LEU A 207 11.35 6.82 -10.19
C LEU A 207 12.08 7.77 -9.25
N GLY A 208 11.69 7.76 -7.99
CA GLY A 208 12.42 8.36 -6.89
C GLY A 208 13.30 7.32 -6.20
N LEU A 209 14.44 7.76 -5.67
CA LEU A 209 15.28 6.99 -4.76
C LEU A 209 15.46 7.79 -3.48
N LEU A 210 15.08 7.19 -2.35
CA LEU A 210 15.31 7.73 -1.03
C LEU A 210 16.45 6.95 -0.36
N ASP A 211 17.46 7.68 0.11
CA ASP A 211 18.52 7.13 0.97
C ASP A 211 17.93 6.92 2.37
N LEU A 212 17.72 5.65 2.73
CA LEU A 212 17.09 5.28 4.00
C LEU A 212 18.00 5.56 5.19
N GLN A 213 19.32 5.46 5.02
CA GLN A 213 20.25 5.76 6.10
C GLN A 213 20.24 7.26 6.42
N ALA A 214 20.25 8.10 5.39
CA ALA A 214 20.16 9.55 5.56
C ALA A 214 18.80 9.97 6.15
N TRP A 215 17.71 9.35 5.71
CA TRP A 215 16.38 9.58 6.28
C TRP A 215 16.31 9.13 7.74
N GLU A 216 16.75 7.93 8.10
CA GLU A 216 16.72 7.43 9.48
C GLU A 216 17.51 8.31 10.47
N ALA A 217 18.59 8.95 9.99
CA ALA A 217 19.38 9.88 10.77
C ALA A 217 18.72 11.27 10.96
N SER A 218 17.62 11.55 10.24
CA SER A 218 16.94 12.84 10.27
C SER A 218 15.97 12.96 11.47
N PRO A 219 15.64 14.18 11.92
CA PRO A 219 14.61 14.40 12.94
C PRO A 219 13.23 13.88 12.53
N GLU A 220 12.89 13.95 11.24
CA GLU A 220 11.61 13.51 10.69
C GLU A 220 11.39 12.00 10.88
N ALA A 221 12.44 11.18 10.72
CA ALA A 221 12.35 9.73 10.95
C ALA A 221 12.12 9.34 12.43
N GLN A 222 12.22 10.30 13.35
CA GLN A 222 11.94 10.11 14.77
C GLN A 222 10.52 10.54 15.16
N ALA A 223 9.79 11.21 14.27
CA ALA A 223 8.44 11.74 14.50
C ALA A 223 7.35 10.67 14.35
N TRP A 224 7.45 9.59 15.13
CA TRP A 224 6.45 8.53 15.13
C TRP A 224 5.12 9.00 15.69
N GLU A 225 4.05 8.67 15.00
CA GLU A 225 2.66 8.86 15.44
C GLU A 225 1.94 7.53 15.56
N VAL A 226 0.76 7.56 16.19
CA VAL A 226 -0.13 6.41 16.32
C VAL A 226 -1.39 6.72 15.52
N ALA A 227 -1.70 5.86 14.56
CA ALA A 227 -2.94 5.92 13.80
C ALA A 227 -4.17 5.89 14.72
N PRO A 228 -5.19 6.75 14.51
CA PRO A 228 -6.44 6.66 15.23
C PRO A 228 -7.08 5.28 14.99
N VAL A 229 -7.54 4.65 16.07
CA VAL A 229 -8.20 3.35 15.97
C VAL A 229 -9.59 3.54 15.34
N GLY A 230 -9.81 2.94 14.17
CA GLY A 230 -11.17 2.79 13.64
C GLY A 230 -11.98 1.83 14.51
N GLU A 231 -13.24 2.17 14.79
CA GLU A 231 -14.14 1.21 15.43
C GLU A 231 -14.17 -0.09 14.61
N ALA A 232 -14.02 -1.23 15.29
CA ALA A 232 -14.19 -2.52 14.65
C ALA A 232 -15.63 -2.61 14.13
N VAL A 233 -15.79 -2.59 12.81
CA VAL A 233 -17.08 -2.87 12.20
C VAL A 233 -17.29 -4.37 12.37
N MET A 234 -18.11 -4.73 13.36
CA MET A 234 -18.59 -6.09 13.63
C MET A 234 -19.37 -6.66 12.46
#